data_AF-A0A2S9FM72-F1
#
_entry.id   AF-A0A2S9FM72-F1
#
_cell.length_a   1.000
_cell.length_b   1.000
_cell.length_c   1.000
_cell.angle_alpha   90.00
_cell.angle_beta   90.00
_cell.angle_gamma   90.00
#
_symmetry.space_group_name_H-M   'P 1'
#
loop_
_entity.id
_entity.type
_entity.pdbx_description
1 polymer ?
#
loop_
_entity_poly.entity_id
_entity_poly.type
_entity_poly.pdbx_seq_one_letter_code
_entity_poly.pdbx_strand_id
1 'polypeptide(L)'
;MAHDPSFAPTQLAARAAYLLRGNDLGVMTTAAPLLYPHMWSWDAAFVSIGLAPLSVERAVVELDTLLSAQWRNGMIPHIVFANGVDGYFPGPARWACSALT
;
A
#
# COMPACT_ATOMS: atom_id res chain seq x y z
N MET A 1 -10.88 -23.29 25.54
CA MET A 1 -10.60 -22.02 24.82
C MET A 1 -9.67 -21.20 25.69
N ALA A 2 -8.70 -20.48 25.11
CA ALA A 2 -7.89 -19.54 25.89
C ALA A 2 -8.81 -18.45 26.48
N HIS A 3 -8.60 -18.08 27.74
CA HIS A 3 -9.47 -17.17 28.47
C HIS A 3 -9.40 -15.70 28.00
N ASP A 4 -8.33 -15.31 27.30
CA ASP A 4 -8.18 -13.98 26.69
C ASP A 4 -7.46 -14.11 25.33
N PRO A 5 -8.08 -13.68 24.21
CA PRO A 5 -7.47 -13.69 22.88
C PRO A 5 -6.63 -12.44 22.57
N SER A 6 -6.45 -11.51 23.52
CA SER A 6 -5.76 -10.23 23.30
C SER A 6 -4.23 -10.38 23.12
N PHE A 7 -3.63 -9.33 22.58
CA PHE A 7 -2.18 -9.19 22.48
C PHE A 7 -1.68 -8.08 23.41
N ALA A 8 -0.57 -8.31 24.09
CA ALA A 8 0.15 -7.26 24.81
C ALA A 8 0.67 -6.19 23.82
N PRO A 9 0.93 -4.94 24.26
CA PRO A 9 1.35 -3.85 23.37
C PRO A 9 2.57 -4.18 22.49
N THR A 10 3.58 -4.86 23.03
CA THR A 10 4.78 -5.26 22.28
C THR A 10 4.48 -6.34 21.23
N GLN A 11 3.59 -7.29 21.54
CA GLN A 11 3.13 -8.30 20.59
C GLN A 11 2.31 -7.66 19.46
N LEU A 12 1.45 -6.69 19.80
CA LEU A 12 0.63 -5.98 18.82
C LEU A 12 1.51 -5.14 17.89
N ALA A 13 2.47 -4.38 18.42
CA ALA A 13 3.41 -3.60 17.62
C ALA A 13 4.24 -4.49 16.67
N ALA A 14 4.76 -5.62 17.16
CA ALA A 14 5.51 -6.57 16.34
C ALA A 14 4.64 -7.17 15.20
N ARG A 15 3.38 -7.51 15.50
CA ARG A 15 2.44 -8.02 14.49
C ARG A 15 2.06 -6.97 13.46
N ALA A 16 1.90 -5.71 13.86
CA ALA A 16 1.61 -4.61 12.95
C ALA A 16 2.78 -4.35 11.99
N ALA A 17 4.02 -4.33 12.49
CA ALA A 17 5.21 -4.22 11.65
C ALA A 17 5.36 -5.41 10.69
N TYR A 18 5.10 -6.63 11.18
CA TYR A 18 5.09 -7.84 10.36
C TYR A 18 4.05 -7.78 9.24
N LEU A 19 2.85 -7.26 9.54
CA LEU A 19 1.78 -7.06 8.56
C LEU A 19 2.19 -6.08 7.47
N LEU A 20 2.72 -4.90 7.83
CA LEU A 20 3.17 -3.91 6.84
C LEU A 20 4.23 -4.49 5.92
N ARG A 21 5.22 -5.20 6.49
CA ARG A 21 6.28 -5.82 5.68
C ARG A 21 5.76 -6.96 4.80
N GLY A 22 4.77 -7.72 5.26
CA GLY A 22 4.14 -8.80 4.50
C GLY A 22 3.35 -8.32 3.28
N ASN A 23 2.86 -7.09 3.30
CA ASN A 23 2.13 -6.47 2.19
C ASN A 23 3.03 -5.67 1.23
N ASP A 24 4.31 -5.53 1.53
CA ASP A 24 5.28 -4.75 0.75
C ASP A 24 5.81 -5.54 -0.46
N LEU A 25 5.50 -5.05 -1.66
CA LEU A 25 5.92 -5.60 -2.96
C LEU A 25 7.31 -5.12 -3.42
N GLY A 26 8.04 -4.40 -2.56
CA GLY A 26 9.37 -3.88 -2.78
C GLY A 26 9.43 -2.36 -2.62
N VAL A 27 8.69 -1.65 -3.47
CA VAL A 27 8.61 -0.17 -3.46
C VAL A 27 7.21 0.37 -3.16
N MET A 28 6.20 -0.50 -3.16
CA MET A 28 4.81 -0.15 -2.83
C MET A 28 4.22 -1.20 -1.92
N THR A 29 3.33 -0.79 -1.03
CA THR A 29 2.61 -1.69 -0.12
C THR A 29 1.17 -1.85 -0.60
N THR A 30 0.70 -3.10 -0.65
CA THR A 30 -0.71 -3.38 -0.96
C THR A 30 -1.62 -2.97 0.20
N ALA A 31 -2.79 -2.40 -0.11
CA ALA A 31 -3.75 -1.98 0.92
C ALA A 31 -4.36 -3.19 1.66
N ALA A 32 -4.45 -4.35 1.01
CA ALA A 32 -4.79 -5.62 1.64
C ALA A 32 -4.19 -6.79 0.85
N PRO A 33 -3.93 -7.96 1.49
CA PRO A 33 -3.21 -9.06 0.86
C PRO A 33 -3.82 -9.58 -0.46
N LEU A 34 -5.16 -9.56 -0.57
CA LEU A 34 -5.88 -10.12 -1.72
C LEU A 34 -6.96 -9.17 -2.26
N LEU A 35 -7.77 -8.59 -1.38
CA LEU A 35 -8.89 -7.73 -1.80
C LEU A 35 -8.42 -6.45 -2.48
N TYR A 36 -7.28 -5.90 -2.06
CA TYR A 36 -6.70 -4.68 -2.58
C TYR A 36 -5.20 -4.88 -2.87
N PRO A 37 -4.86 -5.66 -3.92
CA PRO A 37 -3.50 -6.15 -4.19
C PRO A 37 -2.65 -5.13 -4.96
N HIS A 38 -2.90 -3.84 -4.75
CA HIS A 38 -2.24 -2.69 -5.39
C HIS A 38 -2.04 -1.57 -4.37
N MET A 39 -1.39 -0.49 -4.78
CA MET A 39 -1.24 0.71 -3.95
C MET A 39 -2.46 1.62 -4.13
N TRP A 40 -3.06 2.04 -3.02
CA TRP A 40 -4.10 3.07 -2.98
C TRP A 40 -3.52 4.37 -2.41
N SER A 41 -3.92 5.51 -2.98
CA SER A 41 -3.31 6.80 -2.66
C SER A 41 -3.34 7.16 -1.18
N TRP A 42 -4.53 7.20 -0.56
CA TRP A 42 -4.64 7.52 0.86
C TRP A 42 -4.10 6.40 1.78
N ASP A 43 -4.26 5.12 1.40
CA ASP A 43 -3.69 3.99 2.14
C ASP A 43 -2.16 4.10 2.20
N ALA A 44 -1.51 4.46 1.09
CA ALA A 44 -0.07 4.69 1.03
C ALA A 44 0.40 5.80 1.97
N ALA A 45 -0.41 6.85 2.17
CA ALA A 45 -0.10 7.88 3.16
C ALA A 45 -0.10 7.31 4.59
N PHE A 46 -1.10 6.49 4.94
CA PHE A 46 -1.16 5.81 6.25
C PHE A 46 -0.08 4.74 6.41
N VAL A 47 0.25 4.02 5.34
CA VAL A 47 1.38 3.08 5.31
C VAL A 47 2.67 3.84 5.59
N SER A 48 2.91 4.98 4.95
CA SER A 48 4.10 5.81 5.20
C SER A 48 4.19 6.25 6.68
N ILE A 49 3.06 6.65 7.29
CA ILE A 49 3.00 6.94 8.74
C ILE A 49 3.37 5.71 9.57
N GLY A 50 2.87 4.52 9.23
CA GLY A 50 3.18 3.27 9.91
C GLY A 50 4.62 2.79 9.70
N LEU A 51 5.24 3.12 8.57
CA LEU A 51 6.62 2.81 8.23
C LEU A 51 7.62 3.77 8.87
N ALA A 52 7.25 5.03 9.10
CA ALA A 52 8.15 6.05 9.66
C ALA A 52 8.90 5.62 10.94
N PRO A 53 8.28 4.96 11.94
CA PRO A 53 9.01 4.47 13.12
C PRO A 53 9.86 3.21 12.85
N LEU A 54 9.66 2.53 11.72
CA LEU A 54 10.36 1.28 11.35
C LEU A 54 11.57 1.56 10.44
N SER A 55 11.37 2.41 9.43
CA SER A 55 12.37 2.85 8.47
C SER A 55 11.88 4.12 7.76
N VAL A 56 12.52 5.25 8.07
CA VAL A 56 12.22 6.53 7.41
C VAL A 56 12.48 6.45 5.91
N GLU A 57 13.56 5.78 5.49
CA GLU A 57 13.87 5.58 4.06
C GLU A 57 12.75 4.83 3.34
N ARG A 58 12.24 3.73 3.91
CA ARG A 58 11.14 2.99 3.29
C ARG A 58 9.82 3.78 3.29
N ALA A 59 9.58 4.61 4.31
CA ALA A 59 8.43 5.51 4.38
C ALA A 59 8.45 6.57 3.26
N VAL A 60 9.64 7.10 2.94
CA VAL A 60 9.87 8.01 1.81
C VAL A 60 9.64 7.28 0.48
N VAL A 61 10.20 6.07 0.31
CA VAL A 61 10.01 5.26 -0.91
C VAL A 61 8.54 4.99 -1.22
N GLU A 62 7.69 4.80 -0.21
CA GLU A 62 6.24 4.62 -0.40
C GLU A 62 5.61 5.86 -1.05
N LEU A 63 5.97 7.07 -0.58
CA LEU A 63 5.46 8.31 -1.12
C LEU A 63 6.09 8.65 -2.47
N ASP A 64 7.39 8.40 -2.67
CA ASP A 64 8.05 8.56 -3.98
C ASP A 64 7.39 7.70 -5.04
N THR A 65 7.04 6.45 -4.70
CA THR A 65 6.35 5.54 -5.62
C THR A 65 4.95 6.07 -5.97
N LEU A 66 4.18 6.56 -5.00
CA LEU A 66 2.88 7.18 -5.25
C LEU A 66 3.00 8.45 -6.13
N LEU A 67 3.96 9.32 -5.81
CA LEU A 67 4.19 10.57 -6.54
C LEU A 67 4.72 10.32 -7.96
N SER A 68 5.43 9.22 -8.20
CA SER A 68 5.85 8.81 -9.55
C SER A 68 4.68 8.49 -10.48
N ALA A 69 3.51 8.15 -9.91
CA ALA A 69 2.28 7.90 -10.66
C ALA A 69 1.39 9.15 -10.81
N GLN A 70 1.85 10.32 -10.32
CA GLN A 70 1.13 11.58 -10.46
C GLN A 70 0.97 11.94 -11.94
N TRP A 71 -0.24 12.36 -12.31
CA TRP A 71 -0.54 12.77 -13.67
C TRP A 71 0.10 14.12 -13.98
N ARG A 72 0.27 14.41 -15.28
CA ARG A 72 0.88 15.66 -15.79
C ARG A 72 0.17 16.94 -15.30
N ASN A 73 -1.12 16.85 -14.97
CA ASN A 73 -1.90 17.97 -14.44
C ASN A 73 -1.85 18.11 -12.91
N GLY A 74 -1.05 17.28 -12.22
CA GLY A 74 -0.89 17.30 -10.77
C GLY A 74 -1.84 16.37 -10.00
N MET A 75 -2.78 15.69 -10.67
CA MET A 75 -3.66 14.73 -9.99
C MET A 75 -2.86 13.49 -9.55
N ILE A 76 -2.95 13.13 -8.26
CA ILE A 76 -2.49 11.82 -7.78
C ILE A 76 -3.66 10.84 -7.96
N PRO A 77 -3.52 9.79 -8.79
CA PRO A 77 -4.60 8.82 -8.99
C PRO A 77 -4.85 8.02 -7.71
N HIS A 78 -6.10 7.60 -7.48
CA HIS A 78 -6.45 6.85 -6.28
C HIS A 78 -5.87 5.42 -6.23
N ILE A 79 -5.45 4.85 -7.37
CA ILE A 79 -4.84 3.51 -7.47
C ILE A 79 -3.58 3.59 -8.35
N VAL A 80 -2.50 2.95 -7.89
CA VAL A 80 -1.31 2.63 -8.68
C VAL A 80 -1.22 1.10 -8.78
N PHE A 81 -1.45 0.57 -9.99
CA PHE A 81 -1.51 -0.87 -10.23
C PHE A 81 -0.13 -1.52 -10.14
N ALA A 82 -0.04 -2.63 -9.39
CA ALA A 82 1.16 -3.46 -9.35
C ALA A 82 1.32 -4.24 -10.67
N ASN A 83 2.55 -4.32 -11.18
CA ASN A 83 2.84 -4.99 -12.45
C ASN A 83 2.53 -6.50 -12.40
N GLY A 84 1.74 -6.99 -13.34
CA GLY A 84 1.43 -8.42 -13.48
C GLY A 84 0.53 -8.98 -12.37
N VAL A 85 -0.15 -8.12 -11.59
CA VAL A 85 -1.07 -8.52 -10.53
C VAL A 85 -2.51 -8.34 -11.02
N ASP A 86 -3.30 -9.42 -10.94
CA ASP A 86 -4.74 -9.44 -11.18
C ASP A 86 -5.52 -9.59 -9.84
N GLY A 87 -6.84 -9.73 -9.91
CA GLY A 87 -7.68 -10.03 -8.74
C GLY A 87 -8.47 -8.85 -8.18
N TYR A 88 -8.27 -7.64 -8.72
CA TYR A 88 -9.06 -6.45 -8.42
C TYR A 88 -9.84 -5.96 -9.65
N PHE A 89 -11.10 -5.58 -9.43
CA PHE A 89 -11.94 -4.97 -10.46
C PHE A 89 -12.61 -3.69 -9.89
N PRO A 90 -12.63 -2.57 -10.64
CA PRO A 90 -12.14 -2.38 -12.02
C PRO A 90 -10.60 -2.27 -12.14
N GLY A 91 -10.01 -3.12 -12.98
CA GLY A 91 -8.56 -3.16 -13.27
C GLY A 91 -8.11 -2.19 -14.39
N PRO A 92 -6.81 -2.13 -14.71
CA PRO A 92 -6.23 -1.11 -15.59
C PRO A 92 -6.85 -1.10 -16.99
N ALA A 93 -7.12 -2.28 -17.56
CA ALA A 93 -7.78 -2.40 -18.87
C ALA A 93 -9.21 -1.83 -18.88
N ARG A 94 -9.92 -1.90 -17.75
CA ARG A 94 -11.28 -1.34 -17.62
C ARG A 94 -11.25 0.18 -17.50
N TRP A 95 -10.25 0.73 -16.81
CA TRP A 95 -10.03 2.17 -16.70
C TRP A 95 -9.54 2.80 -18.00
N ALA A 96 -8.64 2.11 -18.72
CA ALA A 96 -8.06 2.57 -19.99
C ALA A 96 -7.44 3.98 -19.94
N CYS A 97 -6.97 4.43 -18.77
CA CYS A 97 -6.42 5.78 -18.60
C CYS A 97 -5.17 6.04 -19.45
N SER A 98 -4.41 5.00 -19.81
CA SER A 98 -3.26 5.13 -20.72
C SER A 98 -3.64 5.60 -22.13
N ALA A 99 -4.93 5.58 -22.50
CA ALA A 99 -5.42 6.13 -23.75
C ALA A 99 -5.74 7.65 -23.69
N LEU A 100 -5.64 8.28 -22.51
CA LEU A 100 -6.01 9.68 -22.27
C LEU A 100 -4.83 10.67 -22.39
N THR A 101 -3.74 10.29 -23.07
CA THR A 101 -2.46 11.04 -23.15
C THR A 101 -2.59 12.50 -23.60
#